data_AF-A0A931V2Z4-F1
#
_entry.id   AF-A0A931V2Z4-F1
#
_cell.length_a   1.000
_cell.length_b   1.000
_cell.length_c   1.000
_cell.angle_alpha   90.00
_cell.angle_beta   90.00
_cell.angle_gamma   90.00
#
_symmetry.space_group_name_H-M   'P 1'
#
loop_
_entity.id
_entity.type
_entity.pdbx_description
1 polymer ?
#
loop_
_entity_poly.entity_id
_entity_poly.type
_entity_poly.pdbx_seq_one_letter_code
_entity_poly.pdbx_strand_id
1 'polypeptide(L)'
;MAFVVLYDACVLYPAPLRDLLVRFANTGIVRARWSEMILDECFRNILEQRPELRPEALARTRELMKRAVPDCIVTGFEGLVDSVVLPDPDDRHVLAAAIRAGAQTIVTFNLRDFPDERLAPYNIEARHHDPAKPKAGLLNARREACVPSCPTSLSSPSSFRPSLRS
;
A
#
# COMPACT_ATOMS: atom_id res chain seq x y z
N MET A 1 -17.48 4.09 1.54
CA MET A 1 -16.24 4.80 1.17
C MET A 1 -15.13 3.78 1.02
N ALA A 2 -14.35 3.82 -0.06
CA ALA A 2 -13.24 2.89 -0.24
C ALA A 2 -11.98 3.39 0.47
N PHE A 3 -11.30 2.48 1.19
CA PHE A 3 -10.11 2.72 2.01
C PHE A 3 -8.94 3.17 1.12
N VAL A 4 -8.40 4.37 1.36
CA VAL A 4 -7.33 4.96 0.52
C VAL A 4 -6.00 4.76 1.20
N VAL A 5 -5.04 4.22 0.46
CA VAL A 5 -3.70 3.88 0.95
C VAL A 5 -2.67 4.56 0.07
N LEU A 6 -1.73 5.28 0.67
CA LEU A 6 -0.58 5.81 -0.04
C LEU A 6 0.58 4.82 0.07
N TYR A 7 1.22 4.50 -1.05
CA TYR A 7 2.44 3.69 -1.07
C TYR A 7 3.67 4.59 -1.13
N ASP A 8 4.61 4.34 -0.22
CA ASP A 8 5.91 4.99 -0.18
C ASP A 8 6.87 4.42 -1.24
N ALA A 9 7.91 5.17 -1.63
CA ALA A 9 8.90 4.77 -2.61
C ALA A 9 9.63 3.49 -2.16
N CYS A 10 9.94 3.39 -0.87
CA CYS A 10 10.66 2.26 -0.31
C CYS A 10 9.91 0.93 -0.48
N VAL A 11 8.58 0.90 -0.41
CA VAL A 11 7.77 -0.34 -0.57
C VAL A 11 7.54 -0.71 -2.03
N LEU A 12 7.69 0.25 -2.94
CA LEU A 12 7.62 0.04 -4.38
C LEU A 12 8.98 -0.38 -4.98
N TYR A 13 10.07 -0.24 -4.23
CA TYR A 13 11.42 -0.61 -4.68
C TYR A 13 11.56 -2.12 -4.97
N PRO A 14 11.21 -3.05 -4.05
CA PRO A 14 11.36 -4.47 -4.31
C PRO A 14 10.33 -4.95 -5.34
N ALA A 15 10.79 -5.47 -6.48
CA ALA A 15 9.91 -5.94 -7.56
C ALA A 15 8.80 -6.91 -7.11
N PRO A 16 9.05 -7.90 -6.22
CA PRO A 16 7.99 -8.80 -5.74
C PRO A 16 6.92 -8.08 -4.93
N LEU A 17 7.33 -7.15 -4.04
CA LEU A 17 6.40 -6.42 -3.19
C LEU A 17 5.56 -5.44 -4.02
N ARG A 18 6.19 -4.76 -4.97
CA ARG A 18 5.49 -3.89 -5.92
C ARG A 18 4.42 -4.63 -6.72
N ASP A 19 4.74 -5.80 -7.27
CA ASP A 19 3.76 -6.61 -8.02
C ASP A 19 2.57 -7.00 -7.13
N LEU A 20 2.84 -7.42 -5.90
CA LEU A 20 1.81 -7.75 -4.91
C LEU A 20 0.92 -6.55 -4.56
N LEU A 21 1.52 -5.38 -4.29
CA LEU A 21 0.79 -4.16 -3.92
C LEU A 21 -0.09 -3.63 -5.06
N VAL A 22 0.38 -3.74 -6.30
CA VAL A 22 -0.41 -3.40 -7.51
C VAL A 22 -1.56 -4.38 -7.69
N ARG A 23 -1.34 -5.69 -7.49
CA ARG A 23 -2.42 -6.68 -7.51
C ARG A 23 -3.47 -6.40 -6.44
N PHE A 24 -3.05 -6.03 -5.23
CA PHE A 24 -3.97 -5.64 -4.15
C PHE A 24 -4.80 -4.42 -4.53
N ALA A 25 -4.21 -3.41 -5.15
CA ALA A 25 -4.94 -2.24 -5.64
C ALA A 25 -6.03 -2.64 -6.66
N ASN A 26 -5.77 -3.64 -7.48
CA ASN A 26 -6.73 -4.14 -8.47
C ASN A 26 -7.88 -4.98 -7.89
N THR A 27 -7.78 -5.43 -6.62
CA THR A 27 -8.89 -6.13 -5.95
C THR A 27 -10.04 -5.19 -5.58
N GLY A 28 -9.81 -3.87 -5.57
CA GLY A 28 -10.78 -2.87 -5.13
C GLY A 28 -10.96 -2.77 -3.61
N ILE A 29 -10.28 -3.64 -2.83
CA ILE A 29 -10.30 -3.59 -1.35
C ILE A 29 -9.68 -2.27 -0.85
N VAL A 30 -8.60 -1.84 -1.51
CA VAL A 30 -7.91 -0.59 -1.23
C VAL A 30 -7.77 0.23 -2.51
N ARG A 31 -7.91 1.55 -2.39
CA ARG A 31 -7.53 2.50 -3.43
C ARG A 31 -6.10 2.94 -3.18
N ALA A 32 -5.17 2.29 -3.86
CA ALA A 32 -3.76 2.66 -3.79
C ALA A 32 -3.51 3.99 -4.51
N ARG A 33 -2.68 4.82 -3.91
CA ARG A 33 -2.29 6.15 -4.40
C ARG A 33 -0.78 6.33 -4.24
N TRP A 34 -0.17 7.09 -5.13
CA TRP A 34 1.23 7.54 -5.06
C TRP A 34 1.39 8.79 -5.92
N SER A 35 2.45 9.57 -5.72
CA SER A 35 2.76 10.72 -6.57
C SER A 35 3.77 10.34 -7.65
N GLU A 36 3.92 11.19 -8.69
CA GLU A 36 5.02 11.02 -9.66
C GLU A 36 6.39 11.15 -8.97
N MET A 37 6.50 12.02 -7.96
CA MET A 37 7.73 12.20 -7.18
C MET A 37 8.15 10.92 -6.42
N ILE A 38 7.19 10.20 -5.84
CA ILE A 38 7.43 8.89 -5.20
C ILE A 38 7.95 7.87 -6.22
N LEU A 39 7.37 7.84 -7.43
CA LEU A 39 7.85 6.95 -8.48
C LEU A 39 9.25 7.37 -8.96
N ASP A 40 9.50 8.66 -9.15
CA ASP A 40 10.82 9.19 -9.54
C ASP A 40 11.90 8.74 -8.56
N GLU A 41 11.66 8.90 -7.27
CA GLU A 41 12.58 8.46 -6.23
C GLU A 41 12.80 6.94 -6.26
N CYS A 42 11.72 6.16 -6.32
CA CYS A 42 11.79 4.71 -6.38
C CYS A 42 12.63 4.23 -7.58
N PHE A 43 12.32 4.70 -8.79
CA PHE A 43 13.01 4.26 -10.01
C PHE A 43 14.44 4.80 -10.10
N ARG A 44 14.72 6.00 -9.59
CA ARG A 44 16.08 6.52 -9.44
C ARG A 44 16.92 5.64 -8.53
N ASN A 45 16.40 5.31 -7.34
CA ASN A 45 17.10 4.45 -6.38
C ASN A 45 17.33 3.04 -6.96
N ILE A 46 16.39 2.50 -7.74
CA ILE A 46 16.57 1.22 -8.45
C ILE A 46 17.74 1.30 -9.45
N LEU A 47 17.83 2.36 -10.24
CA LEU A 47 18.92 2.53 -11.22
C LEU A 47 20.28 2.72 -10.54
N GLU A 48 20.33 3.47 -9.44
CA GLU A 48 21.56 3.68 -8.67
C GLU A 48 22.09 2.37 -8.06
N GLN A 49 21.21 1.52 -7.55
CA GLN A 49 21.58 0.24 -6.92
C GLN A 49 21.78 -0.90 -7.92
N ARG A 50 21.15 -0.80 -9.10
CA ARG A 50 21.19 -1.83 -10.16
C ARG A 50 21.42 -1.21 -11.53
N PRO A 51 22.64 -0.70 -11.80
CA PRO A 51 22.97 -0.05 -13.06
C PRO A 51 22.94 -1.01 -14.26
N GLU A 52 22.89 -2.34 -14.03
CA GLU A 52 22.70 -3.34 -15.08
C GLU A 52 21.27 -3.34 -15.67
N LEU A 53 20.31 -2.72 -15.00
CA LEU A 53 18.94 -2.62 -15.49
C LEU A 53 18.83 -1.56 -16.58
N ARG A 54 18.11 -1.92 -17.66
CA ARG A 54 17.84 -1.00 -18.77
C ARG A 54 16.86 0.10 -18.34
N PRO A 55 17.21 1.38 -18.46
CA PRO A 55 16.31 2.50 -18.11
C PRO A 55 14.95 2.43 -18.84
N GLU A 56 14.95 1.97 -20.10
CA GLU A 56 13.74 1.84 -20.91
C GLU A 56 12.79 0.76 -20.34
N ALA A 57 13.33 -0.29 -19.74
CA ALA A 57 12.53 -1.33 -19.11
C ALA A 57 11.84 -0.79 -17.85
N LEU A 58 12.53 0.02 -17.05
CA LEU A 58 11.97 0.67 -15.87
C LEU A 58 10.91 1.71 -16.22
N ALA A 59 11.16 2.53 -17.25
CA ALA A 59 10.16 3.46 -17.78
C ALA A 59 8.89 2.72 -18.24
N ARG A 60 9.05 1.58 -18.93
CA ARG A 60 7.92 0.71 -19.29
C ARG A 60 7.19 0.18 -18.06
N THR A 61 7.91 -0.27 -17.03
CA THR A 61 7.29 -0.73 -15.77
C THR A 61 6.49 0.38 -15.10
N ARG A 62 7.03 1.60 -15.02
CA ARG A 62 6.33 2.77 -14.47
C ARG A 62 4.99 3.01 -15.16
N GLU A 63 4.99 3.01 -16.50
CA GLU A 63 3.78 3.21 -17.28
C GLU A 63 2.76 2.07 -17.13
N LEU A 64 3.23 0.83 -17.01
CA LEU A 64 2.35 -0.31 -16.72
C LEU A 64 1.68 -0.19 -15.34
N MET A 65 2.40 0.27 -14.31
CA MET A 65 1.81 0.50 -12.99
C MET A 65 0.72 1.57 -13.04
N LYS A 66 1.00 2.69 -13.71
CA LYS A 66 0.06 3.81 -13.87
C LYS A 66 -1.22 3.39 -14.58
N ARG A 67 -1.10 2.50 -15.58
CA ARG A 67 -2.25 1.95 -16.32
C ARG A 67 -3.00 0.88 -15.53
N ALA A 68 -2.30 0.13 -14.69
CA ALA A 68 -2.91 -0.96 -13.93
C ALA A 68 -3.85 -0.44 -12.84
N VAL A 69 -3.51 0.66 -12.17
CA VAL A 69 -4.28 1.19 -11.04
C VAL A 69 -4.96 2.52 -11.42
N PRO A 70 -6.30 2.54 -11.55
CA PRO A 70 -7.05 3.76 -11.87
C PRO A 70 -6.85 4.85 -10.81
N ASP A 71 -6.72 6.09 -11.27
CA ASP A 71 -6.55 7.28 -10.42
C ASP A 71 -5.38 7.19 -9.42
N CYS A 72 -4.37 6.36 -9.66
CA CYS A 72 -3.29 6.16 -8.68
C CYS A 72 -2.46 7.43 -8.43
N ILE A 73 -2.29 8.29 -9.43
CA ILE A 73 -1.41 9.47 -9.35
C ILE A 73 -2.08 10.60 -8.57
N VAL A 74 -1.39 11.07 -7.53
CA VAL A 74 -1.75 12.24 -6.73
C VAL A 74 -1.01 13.47 -7.24
N THR A 75 -1.73 14.57 -7.46
CA THR A 75 -1.20 15.86 -7.92
C THR A 75 -1.73 17.01 -7.05
N GLY A 76 -1.05 18.15 -7.07
CA GLY A 76 -1.49 19.35 -6.33
C GLY A 76 -1.24 19.25 -4.82
N PHE A 77 -0.22 18.49 -4.41
CA PHE A 77 0.23 18.38 -3.02
C PHE A 77 1.44 19.27 -2.72
N GLU A 78 2.04 19.88 -3.75
CA GLU A 78 3.29 20.65 -3.69
C GLU A 78 3.18 21.81 -2.69
N GLY A 79 2.05 22.52 -2.67
CA GLY A 79 1.81 23.60 -1.71
C GLY A 79 1.64 23.15 -0.25
N LEU A 80 1.45 21.85 0.00
CA LEU A 80 1.40 21.28 1.36
C LEU A 80 2.77 20.85 1.87
N VAL A 81 3.74 20.60 0.98
CA VAL A 81 5.07 20.11 1.36
C VAL A 81 5.75 21.04 2.37
N ASP A 82 5.67 22.35 2.14
CA ASP A 82 6.29 23.35 3.02
C ASP A 82 5.59 23.47 4.39
N SER A 83 4.31 23.09 4.46
CA SER A 83 3.53 23.11 5.71
C SER A 83 3.71 21.87 6.58
N VAL A 84 4.26 20.79 6.01
CA VAL A 84 4.46 19.52 6.69
C VAL A 84 5.83 19.52 7.35
N VAL A 85 5.87 19.17 8.63
CA VAL A 85 7.11 19.04 9.40
C VAL A 85 7.33 17.58 9.76
N LEU A 86 8.31 16.95 9.13
CA LEU A 86 8.78 15.60 9.43
C LEU A 86 10.27 15.62 9.83
N PRO A 87 10.75 14.56 10.51
CA PRO A 87 12.16 14.41 10.84
C PRO A 87 13.04 14.39 9.59
N ASP A 88 12.57 13.73 8.53
CA ASP A 88 13.22 13.69 7.23
C ASP A 88 12.58 14.72 6.27
N PRO A 89 13.37 15.68 5.76
CA PRO A 89 12.97 16.59 4.70
C PRO A 89 12.39 15.92 3.46
N ASP A 90 12.95 14.78 3.06
CA ASP A 90 12.59 14.10 1.82
C ASP A 90 11.24 13.40 1.97
N ASP A 91 10.85 12.91 3.15
CA ASP A 91 9.54 12.26 3.36
C ASP A 91 8.33 13.22 3.39
N ARG A 92 8.57 14.55 3.42
CA ARG A 92 7.49 15.54 3.47
C ARG A 92 6.55 15.45 2.27
N HIS A 93 7.09 15.12 1.10
CA HIS A 93 6.29 14.99 -0.11
C HIS A 93 5.35 13.77 -0.06
N VAL A 94 5.77 12.69 0.61
CA VAL A 94 4.95 11.49 0.85
C VAL A 94 3.74 11.85 1.71
N LEU A 95 3.96 12.52 2.85
CA LEU A 95 2.86 12.92 3.73
C LEU A 95 1.96 13.98 3.08
N ALA A 96 2.51 14.95 2.35
CA ALA A 96 1.72 15.92 1.60
C ALA A 96 0.80 15.23 0.56
N ALA A 97 1.32 14.24 -0.17
CA ALA A 97 0.54 13.45 -1.10
C ALA A 97 -0.55 12.62 -0.39
N ALA A 98 -0.25 12.06 0.79
CA ALA A 98 -1.23 11.34 1.61
C ALA A 98 -2.41 12.23 2.02
N ILE A 99 -2.12 13.44 2.50
CA ILE A 99 -3.12 14.45 2.89
C ILE A 99 -3.98 14.82 1.68
N ARG A 100 -3.36 15.13 0.55
CA ARG A 100 -4.06 15.51 -0.68
C ARG A 100 -4.95 14.40 -1.21
N ALA A 101 -4.50 13.15 -1.11
CA ALA A 101 -5.25 11.98 -1.55
C ALA A 101 -6.39 11.57 -0.60
N GLY A 102 -6.46 12.15 0.61
CA GLY A 102 -7.34 11.66 1.67
C GLY A 102 -7.01 10.23 2.09
N ALA A 103 -5.71 9.88 2.07
CA ALA A 103 -5.24 8.57 2.48
C ALA A 103 -5.50 8.38 3.98
N GLN A 104 -5.93 7.18 4.35
CA GLN A 104 -6.06 6.78 5.77
C GLN A 104 -4.76 6.13 6.26
N THR A 105 -3.97 5.58 5.36
CA THR A 105 -2.74 4.87 5.70
C THR A 105 -1.63 5.12 4.70
N ILE A 106 -0.42 5.32 5.21
CA ILE A 106 0.83 5.29 4.44
C ILE A 106 1.49 3.92 4.68
N VAL A 107 1.81 3.20 3.61
CA VAL A 107 2.55 1.93 3.69
C VAL A 107 4.01 2.20 3.41
N THR A 108 4.87 2.00 4.41
CA THR A 108 6.30 2.30 4.38
C THR A 108 7.10 1.20 5.09
N PHE A 109 8.40 1.07 4.80
CA PHE A 109 9.34 0.28 5.58
C PHE A 109 9.82 1.03 6.83
N ASN A 110 9.90 2.36 6.78
CA ASN A 110 10.54 3.17 7.80
C ASN A 110 9.52 3.92 8.65
N LEU A 111 8.96 3.23 9.65
CA LEU A 111 7.96 3.81 10.55
C LEU A 111 8.48 4.96 11.43
N ARG A 112 9.80 5.10 11.55
CA ARG A 112 10.46 6.17 12.33
C ARG A 112 10.39 7.53 11.65
N ASP A 113 10.33 7.55 10.32
CA ASP A 113 10.29 8.79 9.54
C ASP A 113 8.88 9.40 9.57
N PHE A 114 7.88 8.58 9.94
CA PHE A 114 6.48 8.95 10.09
C PHE A 114 5.98 8.75 11.53
N PRO A 115 6.41 9.59 12.49
CA PRO A 115 5.95 9.52 13.88
C PRO A 115 4.45 9.86 14.00
N ASP A 116 3.73 9.14 14.86
CA ASP A 116 2.27 9.28 14.99
C ASP A 116 1.84 10.69 15.40
N GLU A 117 2.65 11.38 16.20
CA GLU A 117 2.42 12.77 16.60
C GLU A 117 2.30 13.74 15.42
N ARG A 118 3.02 13.46 14.32
CA ARG A 118 3.00 14.28 13.10
C ARG A 118 1.87 13.88 12.15
N LEU A 119 1.42 12.63 12.22
CA LEU A 119 0.33 12.12 11.36
C LEU A 119 -1.06 12.32 11.98
N ALA A 120 -1.15 12.34 13.31
CA ALA A 120 -2.40 12.48 14.06
C ALA A 120 -3.25 13.70 13.64
N PRO A 121 -2.69 14.90 13.39
CA PRO A 121 -3.48 16.06 12.95
C PRO A 121 -4.21 15.83 11.62
N TYR A 122 -3.73 14.89 10.80
CA TYR A 122 -4.27 14.60 9.48
C TYR A 122 -5.10 13.31 9.45
N ASN A 123 -5.26 12.61 10.59
CA ASN A 123 -5.90 11.30 10.69
C ASN A 123 -5.29 10.22 9.77
N ILE A 124 -3.97 10.25 9.62
CA ILE A 124 -3.20 9.30 8.82
C ILE A 124 -2.48 8.34 9.76
N GLU A 125 -2.42 7.06 9.41
CA GLU A 125 -1.60 6.07 10.12
C GLU A 125 -0.44 5.60 9.21
N ALA A 126 0.77 5.47 9.74
CA ALA A 126 1.86 4.79 9.02
C ALA A 126 1.90 3.31 9.42
N ARG A 127 1.89 2.42 8.42
CA ARG A 127 1.92 0.97 8.61
C ARG A 127 3.05 0.32 7.81
N HIS A 128 3.59 -0.74 8.38
CA HIS A 128 4.56 -1.56 7.70
C HIS A 128 3.86 -2.53 6.74
N HIS A 129 4.51 -2.85 5.62
CA HIS A 129 3.95 -3.77 4.61
C HIS A 129 3.75 -5.20 5.18
N ASP A 130 4.65 -5.63 6.07
CA ASP A 130 4.55 -6.89 6.81
C ASP A 130 3.77 -6.67 8.11
N PRO A 131 2.58 -7.30 8.27
CA PRO A 131 1.77 -7.18 9.47
C PRO A 131 2.44 -7.78 10.72
N ALA A 132 3.44 -8.65 10.57
CA ALA A 132 4.19 -9.23 11.69
C ALA A 132 5.21 -8.26 12.30
N LYS A 133 5.48 -7.11 11.65
CA LYS A 133 6.35 -6.05 12.17
C LYS A 133 5.52 -4.87 12.67
N PRO A 134 4.98 -4.93 13.91
CA PRO A 134 4.24 -3.83 14.47
C PRO A 134 5.15 -2.62 14.66
N LYS A 135 4.56 -1.43 14.55
CA LYS A 135 5.22 -0.17 14.89
C LYS A 135 5.71 -0.26 16.34
N ALA A 136 6.97 0.09 16.58
CA ALA A 136 7.52 0.14 17.94
C ALA A 136 6.68 1.14 18.76
N GLY A 137 5.90 0.64 19.73
CA GLY A 137 4.94 1.42 20.52
C GLY A 137 3.47 1.03 20.33
N LEU A 138 3.11 0.25 19.29
CA LEU A 138 1.73 -0.18 19.02
C LEU A 138 1.39 -1.58 19.57
N LEU A 139 2.10 -2.05 20.60
CA LEU A 139 1.79 -3.36 21.21
C LEU A 139 0.48 -3.38 22.01
N ASN A 140 -0.20 -2.25 22.19
CA ASN A 140 -1.48 -2.16 22.89
C ASN A 140 -2.47 -1.19 22.22
N ALA A 141 -3.02 -1.52 21.05
CA ALA A 141 -4.32 -0.98 20.62
C ALA A 141 -4.90 -1.79 19.45
N ARG A 142 -6.17 -2.19 19.59
CA ARG A 142 -7.04 -2.86 18.59
C ARG A 142 -6.84 -4.37 18.41
N ARG A 143 -7.21 -5.12 19.44
CA ARG A 143 -7.74 -6.49 19.33
C ARG A 143 -9.27 -6.49 19.19
N GLU A 144 -9.86 -5.64 18.36
CA GLU A 144 -11.29 -5.74 18.06
C GLU A 144 -11.54 -5.32 16.60
N ALA A 145 -11.70 -6.31 15.71
CA ALA A 145 -12.75 -6.36 14.69
C ALA A 145 -12.52 -7.51 13.70
N CYS A 146 -13.48 -8.44 13.71
CA CYS A 146 -14.01 -9.14 12.54
C CYS A 146 -13.10 -10.15 11.81
N VAL A 147 -12.98 -11.35 12.37
CA VAL A 147 -12.96 -12.56 11.55
C VAL A 147 -14.43 -12.90 11.28
N PRO A 148 -14.95 -12.85 10.05
CA PRO A 148 -16.22 -13.51 9.78
C PRO A 148 -16.00 -15.00 9.98
N SER A 149 -16.59 -15.54 11.05
CA SER A 149 -16.73 -16.97 11.26
C SER A 149 -17.41 -17.55 10.03
N CYS A 150 -16.64 -18.25 9.19
CA CYS A 150 -17.18 -19.11 8.16
C CYS A 150 -17.78 -20.33 8.88
N PRO A 151 -19.10 -20.55 8.87
CA PRO A 151 -19.64 -21.79 9.40
C PRO A 151 -19.29 -22.91 8.41
N THR A 152 -18.31 -23.73 8.79
CA THR A 152 -18.05 -25.02 8.14
C THR A 152 -19.25 -25.93 8.36
N SER A 153 -20.22 -25.90 7.45
CA SER A 153 -21.20 -26.99 7.29
C SER A 153 -20.89 -27.74 6.00
N LEU A 154 -19.89 -28.62 6.06
CA LEU A 154 -19.78 -29.74 5.13
C LEU A 154 -20.71 -30.84 5.64
N SER A 155 -22.00 -30.69 5.38
CA SER A 155 -22.96 -31.79 5.47
C SER A 155 -22.76 -32.66 4.23
N SER A 156 -22.10 -33.81 4.39
CA SER A 156 -22.13 -34.89 3.41
C SER A 156 -23.51 -35.54 3.42
N PRO A 157 -24.26 -35.62 2.30
CA PRO A 157 -25.35 -36.58 2.19
C PRO A 157 -24.81 -37.88 1.61
N SER A 158 -24.73 -38.88 2.48
CA SER A 158 -24.65 -40.30 2.13
C SER A 158 -25.85 -40.76 1.30
N SER A 159 -25.59 -41.74 0.45
CA SER A 159 -26.54 -42.65 -0.22
C SER A 159 -27.47 -42.08 -1.29
N PHE A 160 -27.01 -42.15 -2.54
CA PHE A 160 -27.89 -42.29 -3.70
C PHE A 160 -27.75 -43.72 -4.23
N ARG A 161 -28.71 -44.59 -3.89
CA ARG A 161 -28.93 -45.90 -4.53
C ARG A 161 -30.14 -45.75 -5.45
N PRO A 162 -30.02 -46.00 -6.76
CA PRO A 162 -31.16 -46.41 -7.56
C PRO A 162 -31.09 -47.92 -7.79
N SER A 163 -32.11 -48.64 -7.29
CA SER A 163 -32.43 -49.98 -7.80
C SER A 163 -32.93 -49.85 -9.23
N LEU A 164 -32.51 -50.72 -10.15
CA LEU A 164 -33.32 -51.12 -11.31
C LEU A 164 -32.78 -52.42 -11.93
N ARG A 165 -33.64 -53.46 -11.85
CA ARG A 165 -33.84 -54.63 -12.74
C ARG A 165 -32.62 -55.38 -13.32
N SER A 166 -32.58 -56.68 -13.01
CA SER A 166 -33.01 -57.75 -13.94
C SER A 166 -33.51 -58.95 -13.15
#